data_AF-A0A355ENQ1-F1
#
_entry.id   AF-A0A355ENQ1-F1
#
_cell.length_a   1.000
_cell.length_b   1.000
_cell.length_c   1.000
_cell.angle_alpha   90.00
_cell.angle_beta   90.00
_cell.angle_gamma   90.00
#
_symmetry.space_group_name_H-M   'P 1'
#
loop_
_entity.id
_entity.type
_entity.pdbx_description
1 polymer ?
#
loop_
_entity_poly.entity_id
_entity_poly.type
_entity_poly.pdbx_seq_one_letter_code
_entity_poly.pdbx_strand_id
1 'polypeptide(L)'
;MPFSPSNSTPKVAQFLTTIFGSIYHDRKQRLADKDGSTLFEREYYSPGGGFFLWKGQPEEDRGQPLYPYHSMTQFKALAAENRKSLHEMILENEKAIMKVGVDEINAHLDRVINTMLDGVRQGLREEGLIPAPFPFYRKAKRIYERSRKAGKVNGFMGRLSSYALAVSEGNAAGRLAVTAPTLGSAGTMPAIVRVMKEMKLSQDAMRKGLMAAGLVGFLCKNNASVAGAEVGCQGEIGVASAMAAAMLTYATGASLEATEVAATIALEHHLGM
;
A
#
# COMPACT_ATOMS: atom_id res chain seq x y z
N MET A 1 -12.04 -50.39 29.79
CA MET A 1 -12.57 -50.43 28.40
C MET A 1 -11.60 -49.66 27.53
N PRO A 2 -11.14 -50.22 26.40
CA PRO A 2 -10.01 -49.69 25.64
C PRO A 2 -10.41 -48.45 24.83
N PHE A 3 -9.53 -47.45 24.83
CA PHE A 3 -9.58 -46.31 23.91
C PHE A 3 -9.36 -46.82 22.48
N SER A 4 -10.38 -46.71 21.64
CA SER A 4 -10.24 -46.88 20.19
C SER A 4 -9.72 -45.56 19.60
N PRO A 5 -8.58 -45.53 18.90
CA PRO A 5 -8.14 -44.34 18.18
C PRO A 5 -9.07 -44.14 16.98
N SER A 6 -9.86 -43.05 16.99
CA SER A 6 -10.65 -42.65 15.82
C SER A 6 -9.69 -42.20 14.72
N ASN A 7 -9.59 -42.99 13.66
CA ASN A 7 -8.97 -42.60 12.39
C ASN A 7 -9.77 -41.45 11.75
N SER A 8 -9.54 -40.21 12.19
CA SER A 8 -9.99 -39.03 11.46
C SER A 8 -8.90 -38.62 10.48
N THR A 9 -8.92 -39.21 9.29
CA THR A 9 -8.22 -38.64 8.12
C THR A 9 -8.62 -37.17 7.96
N PRO A 10 -7.68 -36.24 7.71
CA PRO A 10 -8.01 -34.83 7.52
C PRO A 10 -8.97 -34.70 6.33
N LYS A 11 -10.12 -34.04 6.57
CA LYS A 11 -11.09 -33.71 5.52
C LYS A 11 -10.42 -32.74 4.54
N VAL A 12 -10.05 -33.25 3.36
CA VAL A 12 -9.58 -32.40 2.25
C VAL A 12 -10.80 -31.70 1.67
N ALA A 13 -10.90 -30.40 1.89
CA ALA A 13 -11.98 -29.58 1.39
C ALA A 13 -11.54 -28.83 0.12
N GLN A 14 -12.44 -28.72 -0.86
CA GLN A 14 -12.16 -28.12 -2.16
C GLN A 14 -12.87 -26.77 -2.26
N PHE A 15 -12.13 -25.69 -2.56
CA PHE A 15 -12.70 -24.36 -2.79
C PHE A 15 -13.21 -24.28 -4.23
N LEU A 16 -14.52 -24.09 -4.41
CA LEU A 16 -15.13 -23.83 -5.71
C LEU A 16 -15.48 -22.34 -5.81
N THR A 17 -15.00 -21.67 -6.87
CA THR A 17 -15.31 -20.27 -7.16
C THR A 17 -16.28 -20.21 -8.34
N THR A 18 -17.45 -19.61 -8.16
CA THR A 18 -18.37 -19.26 -9.26
C THR A 18 -18.24 -17.76 -9.52
N ILE A 19 -18.01 -17.36 -10.78
CA ILE A 19 -17.88 -15.95 -11.19
C ILE A 19 -19.14 -15.57 -11.98
N PHE A 20 -19.95 -14.66 -11.45
CA PHE A 20 -20.92 -13.87 -12.23
C PHE A 20 -21.00 -12.45 -11.67
N GLY A 21 -21.22 -11.49 -12.58
CA GLY A 21 -20.74 -10.11 -12.46
C GLY A 21 -21.61 -9.09 -11.72
N SER A 22 -20.93 -8.10 -11.18
CA SER A 22 -21.14 -6.65 -11.34
C SER A 22 -19.79 -5.98 -10.98
N ILE A 23 -19.72 -4.65 -10.86
CA ILE A 23 -18.47 -3.91 -10.57
C ILE A 23 -17.85 -4.34 -9.22
N TYR A 24 -18.66 -4.94 -8.34
CA TYR A 24 -18.21 -5.80 -7.25
C TYR A 24 -18.09 -7.23 -7.74
N HIS A 25 -16.90 -7.82 -7.61
CA HIS A 25 -16.72 -9.25 -7.84
C HIS A 25 -17.44 -10.05 -6.75
N ASP A 26 -18.74 -10.27 -6.92
CA ASP A 26 -19.55 -11.14 -6.08
C ASP A 26 -19.03 -12.56 -6.20
N ARG A 27 -18.20 -12.96 -5.22
CA ARG A 27 -17.64 -14.31 -5.17
C ARG A 27 -18.29 -15.04 -4.02
N LYS A 28 -19.36 -15.77 -4.34
CA LYS A 28 -19.84 -16.84 -3.47
C LYS A 28 -18.79 -17.92 -3.41
N GLN A 29 -18.21 -18.08 -2.22
CA GLN A 29 -17.30 -19.18 -1.94
C GLN A 29 -18.06 -20.26 -1.17
N ARG A 30 -17.97 -21.48 -1.70
CA ARG A 30 -18.64 -22.66 -1.18
C ARG A 30 -17.60 -23.68 -0.75
N LEU A 31 -17.67 -24.09 0.51
CA LEU A 31 -16.98 -25.25 1.04
C LEU A 31 -17.93 -26.44 0.96
N ALA A 32 -17.56 -27.46 0.19
CA ALA A 32 -18.35 -28.68 0.05
C ALA A 32 -17.65 -29.88 0.70
N ASP A 33 -18.42 -30.84 1.21
CA ASP A 33 -17.91 -32.17 1.61
C ASP A 33 -17.70 -33.04 0.35
N LYS A 34 -17.10 -34.22 0.52
CA LYS A 34 -16.76 -35.15 -0.57
C LYS A 34 -17.97 -35.62 -1.37
N ASP A 35 -19.16 -35.60 -0.78
CA ASP A 35 -20.43 -35.95 -1.43
C ASP A 35 -21.06 -34.78 -2.19
N GLY A 36 -20.41 -33.61 -2.19
CA GLY A 36 -20.91 -32.40 -2.83
C GLY A 36 -21.93 -31.63 -1.98
N SER A 37 -22.20 -32.05 -0.74
CA SER A 37 -23.03 -31.29 0.21
C SER A 37 -22.32 -30.01 0.66
N THR A 38 -23.06 -28.91 0.84
CA THR A 38 -22.48 -27.65 1.32
C THR A 38 -22.21 -27.73 2.82
N LEU A 39 -20.95 -27.63 3.22
CA LEU A 39 -20.55 -27.47 4.63
C LEU A 39 -20.62 -26.02 5.07
N PHE A 40 -20.26 -25.10 4.17
CA PHE A 40 -20.26 -23.67 4.45
C PHE A 40 -20.40 -22.90 3.14
N GLU A 41 -21.18 -21.83 3.15
CA GLU A 41 -21.27 -20.89 2.04
C GLU A 41 -21.22 -19.47 2.59
N ARG A 42 -20.44 -18.62 1.94
CA ARG A 42 -20.42 -17.19 2.24
C ARG A 42 -20.12 -16.39 0.98
N GLU A 43 -20.77 -15.24 0.90
CA GLU A 43 -20.62 -14.28 -0.17
C GLU A 43 -19.62 -13.21 0.25
N TYR A 44 -18.55 -13.04 -0.55
CA TYR A 44 -17.47 -12.10 -0.30
C TYR A 44 -17.42 -11.01 -1.37
N TYR A 45 -17.07 -9.80 -0.95
CA TYR A 45 -16.87 -8.62 -1.77
C TYR A 45 -15.42 -8.13 -1.62
N SER A 46 -14.80 -7.73 -2.73
CA SER A 46 -13.43 -7.19 -2.75
C SER A 46 -13.46 -5.79 -3.37
N PRO A 47 -13.75 -4.73 -2.60
CA PRO A 47 -13.90 -3.36 -3.12
C PRO A 47 -12.59 -2.70 -3.58
N GLY A 48 -11.47 -3.42 -3.61
CA GLY A 48 -10.16 -2.91 -4.01
C GLY A 48 -9.24 -2.60 -2.82
N GLY A 49 -7.96 -2.29 -3.10
CA GLY A 49 -6.97 -1.93 -2.05
C GLY A 49 -6.61 -3.04 -1.05
N GLY A 50 -7.00 -4.29 -1.31
CA GLY A 50 -6.79 -5.42 -0.41
C GLY A 50 -7.86 -5.58 0.68
N PHE A 51 -8.93 -4.78 0.64
CA PHE A 51 -10.07 -4.94 1.54
C PHE A 51 -10.93 -6.13 1.11
N PHE A 52 -11.43 -6.89 2.08
CA PHE A 52 -12.39 -7.97 1.89
C PHE A 52 -13.54 -7.78 2.85
N LEU A 53 -14.75 -7.76 2.29
CA LEU A 53 -16.00 -7.73 3.05
C LEU A 53 -16.76 -9.03 2.82
N TRP A 54 -17.64 -9.39 3.73
CA TRP A 54 -18.61 -10.46 3.48
C TRP A 54 -20.01 -10.06 3.91
N LYS A 55 -21.00 -10.71 3.29
CA LYS A 55 -22.41 -10.44 3.58
C LYS A 55 -22.72 -10.72 5.05
N GLY A 56 -23.22 -9.70 5.75
CA GLY A 56 -23.51 -9.78 7.19
C GLY A 56 -22.27 -9.69 8.08
N GLN A 57 -21.15 -9.17 7.58
CA GLN A 57 -20.01 -8.83 8.42
C GLN A 57 -20.43 -7.80 9.49
N PRO A 58 -20.15 -8.03 10.78
CA PRO A 58 -20.40 -7.04 11.82
C PRO A 58 -19.54 -5.80 11.57
N GLU A 59 -20.08 -4.62 11.81
CA GLU A 59 -19.30 -3.38 11.77
C GLU A 59 -18.20 -3.43 12.82
N GLU A 60 -16.97 -3.11 12.41
CA GLU A 60 -15.85 -2.96 13.34
C GLU A 60 -15.87 -1.54 13.92
N ASP A 61 -15.98 -1.42 15.25
CA ASP A 61 -15.76 -0.14 15.94
C ASP A 61 -14.25 0.17 16.00
N ARG A 62 -13.77 0.87 14.99
CA ARG A 62 -12.38 1.34 14.89
C ARG A 62 -12.16 2.71 15.54
N GLY A 63 -12.94 3.09 16.56
CA GLY A 63 -12.83 4.41 17.18
C GLY A 63 -13.13 5.56 16.20
N GLN A 64 -12.94 6.80 16.64
CA GLN A 64 -13.18 8.00 15.84
C GLN A 64 -11.94 8.91 15.89
N PRO A 65 -11.61 9.61 14.79
CA PRO A 65 -10.53 10.58 14.80
C PRO A 65 -10.84 11.74 15.74
N LEU A 66 -9.83 12.26 16.41
CA LEU A 66 -9.96 13.45 17.26
C LEU A 66 -10.21 14.72 16.42
N TYR A 67 -9.61 14.76 15.23
CA TYR A 67 -9.72 15.84 14.26
C TYR A 67 -10.23 15.29 12.93
N PRO A 68 -11.56 15.14 12.75
CA PRO A 68 -12.13 14.70 11.49
C PRO A 68 -11.95 15.77 10.40
N TYR A 69 -11.56 15.36 9.20
CA TYR A 69 -11.41 16.23 8.03
C TYR A 69 -11.73 15.47 6.73
N HIS A 70 -12.16 16.20 5.71
CA HIS A 70 -12.48 15.63 4.38
C HIS A 70 -11.72 16.28 3.23
N SER A 71 -11.03 17.41 3.48
CA SER A 71 -10.24 18.12 2.47
C SER A 71 -8.92 18.65 3.05
N MET A 72 -7.94 18.92 2.18
CA MET A 72 -6.68 19.53 2.60
C MET A 72 -6.90 20.92 3.20
N THR A 73 -7.86 21.70 2.68
CA THR A 73 -8.25 23.00 3.25
C THR A 73 -8.73 22.87 4.69
N GLN A 74 -9.61 21.89 4.98
CA GLN A 74 -10.08 21.62 6.34
C GLN A 74 -8.94 21.15 7.24
N PHE A 75 -8.09 20.24 6.74
CA PHE A 75 -6.93 19.75 7.48
C PHE A 75 -6.00 20.89 7.92
N LYS A 76 -5.66 21.80 6.99
CA LYS A 76 -4.83 22.99 7.28
C LYS A 76 -5.47 23.91 8.31
N ALA A 77 -6.78 24.15 8.21
CA ALA A 77 -7.51 24.97 9.17
C ALA A 77 -7.46 24.37 10.58
N LEU A 78 -7.72 23.06 10.71
CA LEU A 78 -7.67 22.35 11.99
C LEU A 78 -6.25 22.33 12.57
N ALA A 79 -5.23 22.09 11.74
CA ALA A 79 -3.84 22.12 12.16
C ALA A 79 -3.44 23.50 12.70
N ALA A 80 -3.87 24.58 12.04
CA ALA A 80 -3.62 25.95 12.48
C ALA A 80 -4.36 26.29 13.78
N GLU A 81 -5.65 25.94 13.87
CA GLU A 81 -6.48 26.15 15.07
C GLU A 81 -5.90 25.46 16.30
N ASN A 82 -5.45 24.21 16.14
CA ASN A 82 -4.88 23.40 17.21
C ASN A 82 -3.38 23.64 17.44
N ARG A 83 -2.74 24.49 16.63
CA ARG A 83 -1.30 24.78 16.66
C ARG A 83 -0.44 23.51 16.58
N LYS A 84 -0.85 22.58 15.73
CA LYS A 84 -0.19 21.29 15.53
C LYS A 84 0.35 21.18 14.12
N SER A 85 1.50 20.54 14.00
CA SER A 85 2.05 20.15 12.71
C SER A 85 1.25 18.97 12.12
N LEU A 86 1.45 18.71 10.82
CA LEU A 86 0.79 17.59 10.12
C LEU A 86 0.98 16.26 10.88
N HIS A 87 2.21 15.91 11.25
CA HIS A 87 2.47 14.61 11.87
C HIS A 87 1.86 14.47 13.26
N GLU A 88 1.75 15.57 14.02
CA GLU A 88 1.08 15.56 15.33
C GLU A 88 -0.43 15.34 15.18
N MET A 89 -1.06 16.02 14.23
CA MET A 89 -2.49 15.84 13.91
C MET A 89 -2.78 14.39 13.49
N ILE A 90 -1.98 13.83 12.58
CA ILE A 90 -2.13 12.44 12.12
C ILE A 90 -1.92 11.47 13.28
N LEU A 91 -0.87 11.67 14.09
CA LEU A 91 -0.59 10.79 15.22
C LEU A 91 -1.72 10.77 16.26
N GLU A 92 -2.35 11.91 16.54
CA GLU A 92 -3.48 11.97 17.48
C GLU A 92 -4.74 11.32 16.93
N ASN A 93 -5.01 11.47 15.63
CA ASN A 93 -6.08 10.74 14.97
C ASN A 93 -5.84 9.23 15.00
N GLU A 94 -4.64 8.78 14.63
CA GLU A 94 -4.28 7.35 14.64
C GLU A 94 -4.39 6.74 16.03
N LYS A 95 -3.97 7.46 17.09
CA LYS A 95 -4.16 7.01 18.48
C LYS A 95 -5.63 6.83 18.84
N ALA A 96 -6.48 7.77 18.43
CA ALA A 96 -7.91 7.76 18.77
C ALA A 96 -8.68 6.65 18.02
N ILE A 97 -8.33 6.43 16.74
CA ILE A 97 -8.88 5.38 15.89
C ILE A 97 -8.40 4.00 16.40
N MET A 98 -7.09 3.80 16.44
CA MET A 98 -6.51 2.48 16.71
C MET A 98 -6.55 2.12 18.20
N LYS A 99 -6.80 3.08 19.09
CA LYS A 99 -6.81 2.91 20.56
C LYS A 99 -5.47 2.36 21.09
N VAL A 100 -4.35 2.82 20.51
CA VAL A 100 -2.97 2.40 20.85
C VAL A 100 -2.04 3.59 21.14
N GLY A 101 -0.87 3.30 21.72
CA GLY A 101 0.17 4.29 22.01
C GLY A 101 1.03 4.68 20.81
N VAL A 102 1.82 5.75 20.98
CA VAL A 102 2.74 6.28 19.95
C VAL A 102 3.80 5.26 19.54
N ASP A 103 4.29 4.46 20.49
CA ASP A 103 5.34 3.47 20.23
C ASP A 103 4.86 2.34 19.29
N GLU A 104 3.60 1.93 19.43
CA GLU A 104 3.00 0.91 18.56
C GLU A 104 2.80 1.43 17.13
N ILE A 105 2.36 2.68 16.99
CA ILE A 105 2.24 3.36 15.70
C ILE A 105 3.61 3.48 15.05
N ASN A 106 4.61 3.95 15.78
CA ASN A 106 5.99 4.07 15.28
C ASN A 106 6.57 2.70 14.88
N ALA A 107 6.33 1.67 15.68
CA ALA A 107 6.76 0.31 15.35
C ALA A 107 6.07 -0.21 14.08
N HIS A 108 4.80 0.14 13.85
CA HIS A 108 4.11 -0.21 12.60
C HIS A 108 4.71 0.51 11.40
N LEU A 109 4.94 1.83 11.50
CA LEU A 109 5.60 2.61 10.44
C LEU A 109 7.00 2.07 10.12
N ASP A 110 7.76 1.66 11.12
CA ASP A 110 9.07 1.03 10.92
C ASP A 110 8.97 -0.31 10.19
N ARG A 111 7.98 -1.15 10.54
CA ARG A 111 7.73 -2.41 9.82
C ARG A 111 7.40 -2.15 8.35
N VAL A 112 6.59 -1.13 8.06
CA VAL A 112 6.26 -0.72 6.69
C VAL A 112 7.53 -0.29 5.95
N ILE A 113 8.31 0.62 6.51
CA ILE A 113 9.58 1.11 5.92
C ILE A 113 10.54 -0.05 5.63
N ASN A 114 10.75 -0.93 6.61
CA ASN A 114 11.67 -2.05 6.48
C ASN A 114 11.21 -3.04 5.42
N THR A 115 9.91 -3.35 5.36
CA THR A 115 9.34 -4.23 4.34
C THR A 115 9.53 -3.66 2.93
N MET A 116 9.31 -2.35 2.76
CA MET A 116 9.57 -1.66 1.49
C MET A 116 11.06 -1.75 1.08
N LEU A 117 11.97 -1.47 2.01
CA LEU A 117 13.42 -1.55 1.78
C LEU A 117 13.89 -2.98 1.47
N ASP A 118 13.33 -3.97 2.14
CA ASP A 118 13.62 -5.38 1.91
C ASP A 118 13.18 -5.82 0.52
N GLY A 119 11.98 -5.39 0.07
CA GLY A 119 11.50 -5.62 -1.28
C GLY A 119 12.46 -5.08 -2.35
N VAL A 120 12.95 -3.84 -2.17
CA VAL A 120 13.97 -3.26 -3.06
C VAL A 120 15.26 -4.08 -3.01
N ARG A 121 15.77 -4.42 -1.82
CA ARG A 121 17.03 -5.16 -1.65
C ARG A 121 16.99 -6.51 -2.36
N GLN A 122 15.88 -7.25 -2.24
CA GLN A 122 15.75 -8.56 -2.86
C GLN A 122 15.60 -8.45 -4.38
N GLY A 123 14.71 -7.57 -4.87
CA GLY A 123 14.47 -7.43 -6.32
C GLY A 123 15.68 -6.94 -7.11
N LEU A 124 16.60 -6.19 -6.48
CA LEU A 124 17.86 -5.78 -7.09
C LEU A 124 18.88 -6.91 -7.27
N ARG A 125 18.65 -8.09 -6.69
CA ARG A 125 19.55 -9.26 -6.79
C ARG A 125 19.01 -10.34 -7.72
N GLU A 126 17.73 -10.27 -8.05
CA GLU A 126 17.04 -11.31 -8.80
C GLU A 126 17.13 -11.12 -10.30
N GLU A 127 17.08 -12.26 -10.99
CA GLU A 127 17.11 -12.37 -12.45
C GLU A 127 16.12 -13.44 -12.90
N GLY A 128 15.99 -13.62 -14.20
CA GLY A 128 15.15 -14.65 -14.80
C GLY A 128 13.72 -14.19 -15.10
N LEU A 129 12.85 -15.18 -15.28
CA LEU A 129 11.46 -15.00 -15.68
C LEU A 129 10.56 -14.72 -14.46
N ILE A 130 9.56 -13.87 -14.67
CA ILE A 130 8.45 -13.68 -13.74
C ILE A 130 7.33 -14.66 -14.15
N PRO A 131 6.76 -15.42 -13.21
CA PRO A 131 5.60 -16.27 -13.49
C PRO A 131 4.43 -15.43 -14.02
N ALA A 132 4.15 -15.54 -15.32
CA ALA A 132 3.08 -14.81 -15.99
C ALA A 132 2.63 -15.59 -17.25
N PRO A 133 1.44 -15.30 -17.81
CA PRO A 133 0.97 -15.93 -19.05
C PRO A 133 1.88 -15.71 -20.26
N PHE A 134 2.75 -14.71 -20.20
CA PHE A 134 3.73 -14.36 -21.23
C PHE A 134 5.13 -14.23 -20.64
N PRO A 135 6.21 -14.49 -21.40
CA PRO A 135 7.57 -14.44 -20.88
C PRO A 135 7.99 -13.00 -20.57
N PHE A 136 7.96 -12.64 -19.28
CA PHE A 136 8.45 -11.35 -18.80
C PHE A 136 9.72 -11.55 -17.99
N TYR A 137 10.80 -10.89 -18.38
CA TYR A 137 12.10 -10.98 -17.71
C TYR A 137 12.29 -9.83 -16.72
N ARG A 138 12.87 -10.15 -15.57
CA ARG A 138 13.30 -9.16 -14.58
C ARG A 138 14.33 -8.19 -15.19
N LYS A 139 14.17 -6.90 -14.91
CA LYS A 139 15.00 -5.81 -15.44
C LYS A 139 15.66 -5.00 -14.33
N ALA A 140 15.12 -5.04 -13.10
CA ALA A 140 15.56 -4.21 -11.99
C ALA A 140 17.08 -4.24 -11.76
N LYS A 141 17.66 -5.43 -11.57
CA LYS A 141 19.11 -5.61 -11.36
C LYS A 141 19.95 -5.03 -12.50
N ARG A 142 19.61 -5.35 -13.75
CA ARG A 142 20.35 -4.88 -14.93
C ARG A 142 20.31 -3.35 -15.07
N ILE A 143 19.17 -2.72 -14.79
CA ILE A 143 19.03 -1.26 -14.82
C ILE A 143 19.86 -0.64 -13.69
N TYR A 144 19.83 -1.23 -12.49
CA TYR A 144 20.62 -0.78 -11.35
C TYR A 144 22.13 -0.81 -11.61
N GLU A 145 22.64 -1.91 -12.16
CA GLU A 145 24.06 -2.04 -12.49
C GLU A 145 24.52 -1.05 -13.57
N ARG A 146 23.66 -0.80 -14.57
CA ARG A 146 23.92 0.22 -15.59
C ARG A 146 23.92 1.62 -15.01
N SER A 147 22.99 1.93 -14.11
CA SER A 147 22.86 3.27 -13.52
C SER A 147 24.04 3.62 -12.63
N ARG A 148 24.69 2.64 -11.97
CA ARG A 148 25.95 2.83 -11.23
C ARG A 148 27.14 3.25 -12.10
N LYS A 149 27.10 2.97 -13.41
CA LYS A 149 28.15 3.34 -14.37
C LYS A 149 27.80 4.62 -15.16
N ALA A 150 26.61 5.18 -14.95
CA ALA A 150 26.14 6.37 -15.65
C ALA A 150 26.55 7.67 -14.93
N GLY A 151 26.52 8.79 -15.65
CA GLY A 151 26.68 10.13 -15.05
C GLY A 151 25.59 10.45 -14.03
N LYS A 152 25.82 11.48 -13.18
CA LYS A 152 24.99 11.75 -11.98
C LYS A 152 23.46 11.73 -12.22
N VAL A 153 22.97 12.44 -13.23
CA VAL A 153 21.53 12.55 -13.53
C VAL A 153 20.95 11.22 -14.03
N ASN A 154 21.53 10.65 -15.08
CA ASN A 154 21.09 9.36 -15.64
C ASN A 154 21.24 8.22 -14.63
N GLY A 155 22.26 8.29 -13.77
CA GLY A 155 22.48 7.37 -12.66
C GLY A 155 21.38 7.45 -11.61
N PHE A 156 20.96 8.66 -11.21
CA PHE A 156 19.84 8.83 -10.28
C PHE A 156 18.53 8.27 -10.84
N MET A 157 18.14 8.67 -12.06
CA MET A 157 16.90 8.20 -12.69
C MET A 157 16.90 6.69 -12.88
N GLY A 158 18.04 6.11 -13.28
CA GLY A 158 18.19 4.66 -13.39
C GLY A 158 18.10 3.94 -12.05
N ARG A 159 18.69 4.48 -10.97
CA ARG A 159 18.54 3.92 -9.61
C ARG A 159 17.08 3.96 -9.17
N LEU A 160 16.43 5.12 -9.26
CA LEU A 160 15.02 5.28 -8.87
C LEU A 160 14.12 4.29 -9.61
N SER A 161 14.26 4.21 -10.93
CA SER A 161 13.50 3.27 -11.77
C SER A 161 13.78 1.81 -11.39
N SER A 162 15.03 1.46 -11.10
CA SER A 162 15.38 0.10 -10.66
C SER A 162 14.78 -0.26 -9.32
N TYR A 163 14.61 0.68 -8.40
CA TYR A 163 14.00 0.44 -7.09
C TYR A 163 12.50 0.18 -7.21
N ALA A 164 11.81 0.96 -8.04
CA ALA A 164 10.39 0.72 -8.32
C ALA A 164 10.17 -0.64 -8.98
N LEU A 165 10.95 -0.94 -10.04
CA LEU A 165 10.89 -2.23 -10.72
C LEU A 165 11.21 -3.40 -9.79
N ALA A 166 12.20 -3.28 -8.90
CA ALA A 166 12.56 -4.35 -7.97
C ALA A 166 11.36 -4.83 -7.15
N VAL A 167 10.53 -3.89 -6.67
CA VAL A 167 9.33 -4.23 -5.91
C VAL A 167 8.18 -4.65 -6.81
N SER A 168 7.93 -3.97 -7.93
CA SER A 168 6.86 -4.35 -8.87
C SER A 168 7.08 -5.75 -9.45
N GLU A 169 8.31 -6.10 -9.81
CA GLU A 169 8.68 -7.44 -10.29
C GLU A 169 8.59 -8.48 -9.17
N GLY A 170 8.82 -8.09 -7.91
CA GLY A 170 8.60 -8.94 -6.75
C GLY A 170 7.13 -9.24 -6.50
N ASN A 171 6.30 -8.20 -6.52
CA ASN A 171 4.85 -8.31 -6.40
C ASN A 171 4.27 -9.19 -7.51
N ALA A 172 4.68 -8.98 -8.77
CA ALA A 172 4.26 -9.80 -9.90
C ALA A 172 4.66 -11.28 -9.76
N ALA A 173 5.70 -11.58 -8.98
CA ALA A 173 6.13 -12.94 -8.67
C ALA A 173 5.51 -13.52 -7.38
N GLY A 174 4.51 -12.85 -6.79
CA GLY A 174 3.81 -13.32 -5.59
C GLY A 174 4.58 -13.10 -4.28
N ARG A 175 5.60 -12.25 -4.27
CA ARG A 175 6.33 -11.89 -3.04
C ARG A 175 5.50 -10.93 -2.19
N LEU A 176 5.75 -10.94 -0.88
CA LEU A 176 5.28 -9.90 0.03
C LEU A 176 5.61 -8.50 -0.51
N ALA A 177 4.60 -7.65 -0.59
CA ALA A 177 4.69 -6.25 -0.98
C ALA A 177 3.78 -5.41 -0.08
N VAL A 178 4.11 -4.13 0.07
CA VAL A 178 3.28 -3.17 0.80
C VAL A 178 2.39 -2.43 -0.19
N THR A 179 1.09 -2.38 0.08
CA THR A 179 0.12 -1.60 -0.70
C THR A 179 0.42 -0.11 -0.61
N ALA A 180 0.40 0.61 -1.73
CA ALA A 180 0.71 2.03 -1.75
C ALA A 180 0.07 2.82 -2.93
N PRO A 181 -1.25 3.04 -2.97
CA PRO A 181 -2.28 2.49 -2.07
C PRO A 181 -2.78 1.09 -2.49
N THR A 182 -2.38 0.59 -3.66
CA THR A 182 -2.70 -0.77 -4.14
C THR A 182 -1.42 -1.59 -4.32
N LEU A 183 -1.56 -2.88 -4.65
CA LEU A 183 -0.42 -3.70 -5.07
C LEU A 183 0.07 -3.33 -6.48
N GLY A 184 -0.80 -2.80 -7.35
CA GLY A 184 -0.44 -2.36 -8.70
C GLY A 184 0.59 -1.24 -8.70
N SER A 185 0.48 -0.31 -7.76
CA SER A 185 1.39 0.83 -7.59
C SER A 185 2.45 0.64 -6.48
N ALA A 186 2.59 -0.58 -5.93
CA ALA A 186 3.45 -0.88 -4.78
C ALA A 186 4.94 -0.56 -4.98
N GLY A 187 5.41 -0.36 -6.22
CA GLY A 187 6.80 0.01 -6.50
C GLY A 187 7.16 1.47 -6.19
N THR A 188 6.17 2.39 -6.20
CA THR A 188 6.43 3.84 -6.16
C THR A 188 6.99 4.29 -4.81
N MET A 189 6.30 3.97 -3.71
CA MET A 189 6.72 4.38 -2.36
C MET A 189 8.08 3.79 -1.93
N PRO A 190 8.37 2.47 -2.11
CA PRO A 190 9.66 1.90 -1.78
C PRO A 190 10.85 2.54 -2.50
N ALA A 191 10.65 2.98 -3.75
CA ALA A 191 11.68 3.66 -4.52
C ALA A 191 12.09 4.98 -3.83
N ILE A 192 11.12 5.77 -3.37
CA ILE A 192 11.37 7.00 -2.62
C ILE A 192 11.93 6.71 -1.23
N VAL A 193 11.43 5.71 -0.51
CA VAL A 193 11.98 5.28 0.79
C VAL A 193 13.47 4.92 0.67
N ARG A 194 13.85 4.22 -0.41
CA ARG A 194 15.25 3.88 -0.68
C ARG A 194 16.10 5.12 -0.96
N VAL A 195 15.59 6.09 -1.72
CA VAL A 195 16.25 7.38 -1.98
C VAL A 195 16.42 8.18 -0.68
N MET A 196 15.40 8.23 0.18
CA MET A 196 15.49 8.90 1.48
C MET A 196 16.58 8.32 2.37
N LYS A 197 16.79 6.99 2.32
CA LYS A 197 17.95 6.35 2.97
C LYS A 197 19.29 6.76 2.35
N GLU A 198 19.38 6.96 1.03
CA GLU A 198 20.59 7.50 0.38
C GLU A 198 20.87 8.95 0.78
N MET A 199 19.80 9.74 0.97
CA MET A 199 19.86 11.11 1.50
C MET A 199 20.18 11.16 2.99
N LYS A 200 20.29 10.00 3.67
CA LYS A 200 20.57 9.87 5.10
C LYS A 200 19.53 10.57 5.98
N LEU A 201 18.26 10.60 5.56
CA LEU A 201 17.18 11.11 6.41
C LEU A 201 17.03 10.22 7.66
N SER A 202 16.73 10.85 8.80
CA SER A 202 16.55 10.14 10.07
C SER A 202 15.31 9.24 10.03
N GLN A 203 15.28 8.22 10.90
CA GLN A 203 14.11 7.34 10.99
C GLN A 203 12.84 8.13 11.35
N ASP A 204 12.95 9.10 12.25
CA ASP A 204 11.87 10.01 12.63
C ASP A 204 11.34 10.81 11.43
N ALA A 205 12.22 11.37 10.61
CA ALA A 205 11.83 12.08 9.38
C ALA A 205 11.11 11.14 8.39
N MET A 206 11.54 9.89 8.26
CA MET A 206 10.87 8.91 7.40
C MET A 206 9.47 8.54 7.92
N ARG A 207 9.29 8.39 9.24
CA ARG A 207 7.97 8.15 9.86
C ARG A 207 7.03 9.32 9.61
N LYS A 208 7.50 10.55 9.86
CA LYS A 208 6.77 11.79 9.60
C LYS A 208 6.39 11.93 8.12
N GLY A 209 7.31 11.59 7.20
CA GLY A 209 7.01 11.52 5.77
C GLY A 209 5.92 10.51 5.43
N LEU A 210 5.94 9.31 6.03
CA LEU A 210 4.87 8.33 5.83
C LEU A 210 3.51 8.82 6.34
N MET A 211 3.46 9.59 7.43
CA MET A 211 2.22 10.23 7.89
C MET A 211 1.70 11.24 6.85
N ALA A 212 2.58 12.00 6.19
CA ALA A 212 2.21 12.88 5.09
C ALA A 212 1.68 12.12 3.86
N ALA A 213 2.31 11.00 3.50
CA ALA A 213 1.76 10.09 2.50
C ALA A 213 0.37 9.55 2.90
N GLY A 214 0.20 9.17 4.17
CA GLY A 214 -1.07 8.70 4.72
C GLY A 214 -2.18 9.74 4.60
N LEU A 215 -1.90 11.01 4.92
CA LEU A 215 -2.82 12.13 4.72
C LEU A 215 -3.29 12.23 3.26
N VAL A 216 -2.37 12.25 2.31
CA VAL A 216 -2.70 12.37 0.88
C VAL A 216 -3.49 11.15 0.40
N GLY A 217 -3.04 9.94 0.75
CA GLY A 217 -3.73 8.70 0.39
C GLY A 217 -5.15 8.64 0.96
N PHE A 218 -5.33 9.08 2.22
CA PHE A 218 -6.64 9.20 2.84
C PHE A 218 -7.54 10.19 2.09
N LEU A 219 -7.04 11.40 1.79
CA LEU A 219 -7.84 12.41 1.08
C LEU A 219 -8.25 11.94 -0.31
N CYS A 220 -7.36 11.27 -1.05
CA CYS A 220 -7.69 10.69 -2.35
C CYS A 220 -8.77 9.62 -2.20
N LYS A 221 -8.62 8.69 -1.25
CA LYS A 221 -9.59 7.60 -1.01
C LYS A 221 -10.93 8.08 -0.47
N ASN A 222 -10.95 9.11 0.37
CA ASN A 222 -12.16 9.63 0.98
C ASN A 222 -13.03 10.39 -0.04
N ASN A 223 -12.42 10.98 -1.07
CA ASN A 223 -13.12 11.80 -2.06
C ASN A 223 -13.33 11.07 -3.40
N ALA A 224 -12.58 10.00 -3.66
CA ALA A 224 -12.69 9.20 -4.88
C ALA A 224 -12.28 7.74 -4.60
N SER A 225 -12.68 6.83 -5.47
CA SER A 225 -12.15 5.47 -5.42
C SER A 225 -10.65 5.47 -5.72
N VAL A 226 -9.93 4.54 -5.09
CA VAL A 226 -8.52 4.23 -5.40
C VAL A 226 -8.38 2.86 -6.08
N ALA A 227 -9.50 2.23 -6.46
CA ALA A 227 -9.49 1.01 -7.23
C ALA A 227 -9.26 1.37 -8.70
N GLY A 228 -8.20 0.84 -9.31
CA GLY A 228 -7.93 1.05 -10.73
C GLY A 228 -9.06 0.55 -11.64
N ALA A 229 -9.86 -0.41 -11.17
CA ALA A 229 -11.06 -0.89 -11.83
C ALA A 229 -12.18 0.18 -11.95
N GLU A 230 -12.19 1.20 -11.09
CA GLU A 230 -13.25 2.22 -11.04
C GLU A 230 -12.81 3.57 -11.59
N VAL A 231 -11.54 3.93 -11.41
CA VAL A 231 -11.02 5.26 -11.77
C VAL A 231 -9.79 5.23 -12.67
N GLY A 232 -9.39 4.06 -13.18
CA GLY A 232 -8.21 3.91 -14.02
C GLY A 232 -6.88 3.95 -13.24
N CYS A 233 -5.77 3.90 -13.97
CA CYS A 233 -4.42 3.84 -13.39
C CYS A 233 -4.07 5.12 -12.61
N GLN A 234 -4.69 6.25 -12.94
CA GLN A 234 -4.58 7.50 -12.16
C GLN A 234 -4.95 7.33 -10.67
N GLY A 235 -5.95 6.49 -10.36
CA GLY A 235 -6.38 6.22 -8.99
C GLY A 235 -5.40 5.38 -8.18
N GLU A 236 -4.48 4.67 -8.85
CA GLU A 236 -3.47 3.83 -8.22
C GLU A 236 -2.08 4.45 -8.30
N ILE A 237 -1.54 4.62 -9.51
CA ILE A 237 -0.19 5.15 -9.75
C ILE A 237 -0.14 6.65 -9.50
N GLY A 238 -1.16 7.40 -9.91
CA GLY A 238 -1.24 8.84 -9.66
C GLY A 238 -1.29 9.15 -8.16
N VAL A 239 -2.14 8.44 -7.41
CA VAL A 239 -2.22 8.57 -5.95
C VAL A 239 -0.90 8.13 -5.29
N ALA A 240 -0.30 7.03 -5.73
CA ALA A 240 1.01 6.60 -5.21
C ALA A 240 2.12 7.64 -5.43
N SER A 241 2.13 8.28 -6.60
CA SER A 241 3.05 9.36 -6.95
C SER A 241 2.84 10.58 -6.04
N ALA A 242 1.59 10.99 -5.83
CA ALA A 242 1.23 12.09 -4.94
C ALA A 242 1.62 11.82 -3.48
N MET A 243 1.36 10.61 -2.98
CA MET A 243 1.79 10.15 -1.66
C MET A 243 3.31 10.20 -1.52
N ALA A 244 4.04 9.73 -2.53
CA ALA A 244 5.50 9.69 -2.51
C ALA A 244 6.13 11.09 -2.57
N ALA A 245 5.53 12.00 -3.34
CA ALA A 245 5.93 13.41 -3.37
C ALA A 245 5.71 14.10 -2.02
N ALA A 246 4.55 13.88 -1.38
CA ALA A 246 4.26 14.39 -0.05
C ALA A 246 5.23 13.84 1.00
N MET A 247 5.50 12.53 0.97
CA MET A 247 6.43 11.87 1.88
C MET A 247 7.83 12.49 1.83
N LEU A 248 8.40 12.60 0.62
CA LEU A 248 9.76 13.13 0.46
C LEU A 248 9.82 14.60 0.89
N THR A 249 8.86 15.41 0.44
CA THR A 249 8.81 16.85 0.72
C THR A 249 8.72 17.10 2.22
N TYR A 250 7.77 16.46 2.91
CA TYR A 250 7.59 16.64 4.34
C TYR A 250 8.78 16.12 5.15
N ALA A 251 9.34 14.96 4.79
CA ALA A 251 10.50 14.39 5.47
C ALA A 251 11.78 15.22 5.33
N THR A 252 11.87 16.08 4.31
CA THR A 252 12.98 17.05 4.16
C THR A 252 12.80 18.33 4.98
N GLY A 253 11.70 18.44 5.74
CA GLY A 253 11.42 19.59 6.61
C GLY A 253 10.67 20.73 5.94
N ALA A 254 10.07 20.49 4.77
CA ALA A 254 9.26 21.49 4.08
C ALA A 254 7.92 21.72 4.81
N SER A 255 7.26 22.85 4.50
CA SER A 255 5.98 23.20 5.11
C SER A 255 4.82 22.32 4.64
N LEU A 256 3.68 22.44 5.31
CA LEU A 256 2.44 21.76 4.91
C LEU A 256 1.97 22.20 3.53
N GLU A 257 2.11 23.48 3.21
CA GLU A 257 1.76 24.06 1.90
C GLU A 257 2.66 23.50 0.80
N ALA A 258 3.98 23.44 1.03
CA ALA A 258 4.90 22.84 0.06
C ALA A 258 4.61 21.35 -0.17
N THR A 259 4.22 20.65 0.91
CA THR A 259 3.82 19.23 0.86
C THR A 259 2.56 19.03 0.01
N GLU A 260 1.54 19.88 0.20
CA GLU A 260 0.31 19.89 -0.60
C GLU A 260 0.60 20.19 -2.08
N VAL A 261 1.42 21.21 -2.36
CA VAL A 261 1.78 21.58 -3.74
C VAL A 261 2.52 20.44 -4.43
N ALA A 262 3.48 19.80 -3.77
CA ALA A 262 4.21 18.67 -4.33
C ALA A 262 3.29 17.48 -4.64
N ALA A 263 2.36 17.16 -3.72
CA ALA A 263 1.37 16.12 -3.93
C ALA A 263 0.45 16.45 -5.12
N THR A 264 0.01 17.70 -5.22
CA THR A 264 -0.89 18.18 -6.28
C THR A 264 -0.24 18.07 -7.65
N ILE A 265 1.00 18.57 -7.82
CA ILE A 265 1.73 18.49 -9.09
C ILE A 265 1.95 17.03 -9.51
N ALA A 266 2.29 16.16 -8.54
CA ALA A 266 2.49 14.75 -8.80
C ALA A 266 1.20 14.05 -9.26
N LEU A 267 0.05 14.40 -8.66
CA LEU A 267 -1.26 13.87 -9.07
C LEU A 267 -1.71 14.42 -10.43
N GLU A 268 -1.51 15.71 -10.67
CA GLU A 268 -1.87 16.41 -11.91
C GLU A 268 -1.23 15.76 -13.14
N HIS A 269 0.05 15.39 -13.05
CA HIS A 269 0.76 14.69 -14.12
C HIS A 269 0.29 13.24 -14.39
N HIS A 270 -0.73 12.77 -13.67
CA HIS A 270 -1.35 11.47 -13.88
C HIS A 270 -2.84 11.56 -14.20
N LEU A 271 -3.42 12.76 -14.33
CA LEU A 271 -4.84 12.91 -14.67
C LEU A 271 -5.12 12.46 -16.10
N GLY A 272 -6.13 11.59 -16.26
CA GLY A 272 -6.53 11.00 -17.54
C GLY A 272 -5.83 9.69 -17.91
N MET A 273 -5.11 9.07 -16.97
CA MET A 273 -4.33 7.83 -17.16
C MET A 273 -5.13 6.54 -16.96
#